data_AF-A0A7V5DDK4-F1
#
_entry.id   AF-A0A7V5DDK4-F1
#
_cell.length_a   1.000
_cell.length_b   1.000
_cell.length_c   1.000
_cell.angle_alpha   90.00
_cell.angle_beta   90.00
_cell.angle_gamma   90.00
#
_symmetry.space_group_name_H-M   'P 1'
#
loop_
_entity.id
_entity.type
_entity.pdbx_description
1 polymer ?
#
loop_
_entity_poly.entity_id
_entity_poly.type
_entity_poly.pdbx_seq_one_letter_code
_entity_poly.pdbx_strand_id
1 'polypeptide(L)' 'MIALFPIAYLPPVSWCVAAWNQQKIAIEAHEHYQKGSLRNRCYIAGPNGVQRLSIPLLKGKHQQTPIREV' A
#
# COMPACT_ATOMS: atom_id res chain seq x y z
N MET A 1 -20.50 -0.05 -10.86
CA MET A 1 -19.42 -0.94 -10.36
C MET A 1 -18.53 -0.10 -9.46
N ILE A 2 -18.15 -0.57 -8.27
CA ILE A 2 -17.25 0.18 -7.37
C ILE A 2 -15.82 -0.24 -7.69
N ALA A 3 -14.93 0.73 -7.91
CA ALA A 3 -13.53 0.44 -8.15
C ALA A 3 -12.85 -0.03 -6.86
N LEU A 4 -12.18 -1.19 -6.93
CA LEU A 4 -11.47 -1.79 -5.81
C LEU A 4 -9.99 -1.43 -5.89
N PHE A 5 -9.47 -0.83 -4.81
CA PHE A 5 -8.09 -0.39 -4.72
C PHE A 5 -7.31 -1.21 -3.70
N PRO A 6 -6.03 -1.46 -3.97
CA PRO A 6 -5.15 -2.12 -3.02
C PRO A 6 -4.77 -1.18 -1.86
N ILE A 7 -4.57 -1.70 -0.64
CA ILE A 7 -4.04 -0.91 0.49
C ILE A 7 -2.63 -0.41 0.18
N ALA A 8 -2.39 0.89 0.37
CA ALA A 8 -1.07 1.49 0.26
C ALA A 8 -0.82 2.38 1.48
N TYR A 9 0.34 2.21 2.13
CA TYR A 9 0.67 3.05 3.29
C TYR A 9 0.92 4.52 2.89
N LEU A 10 1.56 4.71 1.72
CA LEU A 10 1.72 5.99 1.06
C LEU A 10 1.53 5.76 -0.46
N PRO A 11 0.33 6.00 -1.00
CA PRO A 11 0.00 5.66 -2.38
C PRO A 11 0.83 6.49 -3.38
N PRO A 12 1.26 5.88 -4.52
CA PRO A 12 1.86 6.63 -5.60
C PRO A 12 0.83 7.54 -6.27
N VAL A 13 1.29 8.57 -6.98
CA VAL A 13 0.41 9.53 -7.68
C VAL A 13 -0.56 8.81 -8.64
N SER A 14 -0.14 7.74 -9.32
CA SER A 14 -1.00 6.95 -10.20
C SER A 14 -2.19 6.31 -9.46
N TRP A 15 -1.99 5.85 -8.23
CA TRP A 15 -3.07 5.33 -7.38
C TRP A 15 -4.05 6.46 -7.04
N CYS A 16 -3.53 7.64 -6.65
CA CYS A 16 -4.34 8.81 -6.31
C CYS A 16 -5.16 9.31 -7.50
N VAL A 17 -4.57 9.40 -8.69
CA VAL A 17 -5.26 9.81 -9.92
C VAL A 17 -6.35 8.82 -10.28
N ALA A 18 -6.06 7.52 -10.21
CA ALA A 18 -7.06 6.49 -10.47
C ALA A 18 -8.22 6.55 -9.48
N ALA A 19 -7.96 6.80 -8.19
CA ALA A 19 -8.99 6.95 -7.16
C ALA A 19 -9.79 8.25 -7.31
N TRP A 20 -9.13 9.37 -7.64
CA TRP A 20 -9.74 10.69 -7.81
C TRP A 20 -10.79 10.71 -8.93
N ASN A 21 -10.59 9.90 -9.97
CA ASN A 21 -11.53 9.77 -11.08
C ASN A 21 -12.76 8.92 -10.76
N GLN A 22 -12.92 8.43 -9.52
CA GLN A 22 -14.05 7.60 -9.11
C GLN A 22 -14.97 8.35 -8.16
N GLN A 23 -16.29 8.22 -8.36
CA GLN A 23 -17.28 8.75 -7.41
C GLN A 23 -17.28 7.97 -6.09
N LYS A 24 -16.92 6.68 -6.13
CA LYS A 24 -16.84 5.78 -4.97
C LYS A 24 -15.70 4.81 -5.18
N ILE A 25 -14.95 4.55 -4.12
CA ILE A 25 -13.88 3.54 -4.09
C ILE A 25 -14.13 2.57 -2.94
N ALA A 26 -13.68 1.33 -3.13
CA ALA A 26 -13.50 0.36 -2.06
C ALA A 26 -12.01 0.09 -1.90
N ILE A 27 -11.58 -0.21 -0.68
CA ILE A 27 -10.20 -0.62 -0.39
C ILE A 27 -10.23 -2.10 -0.02
N GLU A 28 -9.37 -2.90 -0.66
CA GLU A 28 -9.22 -4.33 -0.39
C GLU A 28 -8.73 -4.53 1.05
N ALA A 29 -9.49 -5.28 1.85
CA ALA A 29 -9.25 -5.44 3.29
C ALA A 29 -9.32 -6.90 3.76
N HIS A 30 -9.39 -7.85 2.82
CA HIS A 30 -9.45 -9.30 3.04
C HIS A 30 -8.25 -10.03 2.41
N GLU A 31 -7.27 -9.31 1.89
CA GLU A 31 -6.01 -9.91 1.47
C GLU A 31 -5.12 -10.30 2.66
N HIS A 32 -4.17 -11.21 2.41
CA HIS A 32 -3.05 -11.43 3.32
C HIS A 32 -1.96 -10.38 3.07
N TYR A 33 -1.27 -9.98 4.14
CA TYR A 33 -0.17 -9.04 4.05
C TYR A 33 0.96 -9.57 3.17
N GLN A 34 1.36 -8.74 2.21
CA GLN A 34 2.48 -9.03 1.33
C GLN A 34 3.64 -8.09 1.62
N LYS A 35 4.72 -8.63 2.21
CA LYS A 35 5.93 -7.86 2.47
C LYS A 35 6.59 -7.44 1.15
N GLY A 36 6.97 -6.17 1.07
CA GLY A 36 7.65 -5.61 -0.07
C GLY A 36 6.73 -5.09 -1.17
N SER A 37 5.42 -5.02 -0.88
CA SER A 37 4.39 -4.40 -1.71
C SER A 37 4.11 -2.95 -1.27
N LEU A 38 3.10 -2.32 -1.87
CA LEU A 38 2.63 -0.98 -1.49
C LEU A 38 2.11 -0.90 -0.03
N ARG A 39 1.81 -2.03 0.61
CA ARG A 39 1.39 -2.09 2.02
C ARG A 39 2.45 -1.59 2.97
N ASN A 40 3.72 -1.72 2.58
CA ASN A 40 4.84 -1.37 3.46
C ASN A 40 6.01 -0.73 2.74
N ARG A 41 5.92 -0.50 1.42
CA ARG A 41 6.92 0.24 0.66
C ARG A 41 6.27 1.39 -0.10
N CYS A 42 7.02 2.47 -0.21
CA CYS A 42 6.68 3.58 -1.08
C CYS A 42 7.97 4.18 -1.64
N TYR A 43 7.78 5.09 -2.59
CA TYR A 43 8.84 5.89 -3.15
C TYR A 43 8.56 7.36 -2.84
N ILE A 44 9.58 8.07 -2.37
CA ILE A 44 9.53 9.51 -2.15
C ILE A 44 10.66 10.19 -2.92
N ALA A 45 10.53 11.50 -3.14
CA ALA A 45 11.65 12.32 -3.55
C ALA A 45 12.60 12.51 -2.36
N GLY A 46 13.84 12.07 -2.51
CA GLY A 46 14.93 12.33 -1.56
C GLY A 46 15.98 13.27 -2.17
N PRO A 47 16.96 13.71 -1.36
CA PRO A 47 18.01 14.63 -1.81
C PRO A 47 18.90 14.04 -2.93
N ASN A 48 18.98 12.71 -3.03
CA ASN A 48 19.77 11.99 -4.03
C ASN A 48 18.88 11.27 -5.06
N GLY A 49 17.68 11.79 -5.33
CA GLY A 49 16.71 11.17 -6.24
C GLY A 49 15.68 10.30 -5.51
N VAL A 50 15.10 9.34 -6.22
CA VAL A 50 13.99 8.53 -5.69
C VAL A 50 14.47 7.64 -4.55
N GLN A 51 13.90 7.83 -3.36
CA GLN A 51 14.19 7.03 -2.18
C GLN A 51 13.07 6.03 -1.93
N ARG A 52 13.44 4.75 -1.80
CA ARG A 52 12.51 3.67 -1.43
C ARG A 52 12.47 3.50 0.08
N LEU A 53 11.33 3.78 0.69
CA LEU A 53 11.09 3.55 2.11
C LEU A 53 10.45 2.18 2.33
N SER A 54 10.73 1.55 3.48
CA SER A 54 10.10 0.30 3.88
C SER A 54 9.75 0.34 5.37
N ILE A 55 8.48 0.08 5.70
CA ILE A 55 8.02 -0.10 7.08
C ILE A 55 8.29 -1.56 7.50
N PRO A 56 9.07 -1.80 8.56
CA PRO A 56 9.30 -3.13 9.09
C PRO A 56 8.08 -3.63 9.88
N LEU A 57 7.87 -4.95 9.90
CA LEU A 57 6.90 -5.57 10.81
C LEU A 57 7.52 -5.74 12.19
N LEU A 58 6.73 -5.50 13.24
CA LEU A 58 7.15 -5.70 14.64
C LEU A 58 7.59 -7.15 14.92
N LYS A 59 6.86 -8.14 14.37
CA LYS A 59 7.09 -9.58 14.60
C LYS A 59 7.97 -10.27 13.54
N GLY A 60 8.68 -9.52 12.68
CA GLY A 60 9.65 -10.11 11.75
C GLY A 60 9.07 -10.69 10.44
N LYS A 61 9.71 -11.74 9.90
CA LYS A 61 9.64 -12.12 8.46
C LYS A 61 8.52 -13.08 8.06
N HIS A 62 7.66 -13.49 8.97
CA HIS A 62 6.50 -14.33 8.65
C HIS A 62 5.28 -13.77 9.33
N GLN A 63 4.27 -13.50 8.53
CA GLN A 63 2.96 -14.14 8.65
C GLN A 63 2.16 -13.67 7.42
N GLN A 64 1.54 -14.61 6.71
CA GLN A 64 0.41 -14.27 5.82
C GLN A 64 -0.77 -13.86 6.71
N THR A 65 -0.56 -12.88 7.58
CA THR A 65 -1.57 -12.35 8.47
C THR A 65 -2.62 -11.67 7.61
N PRO A 66 -3.91 -11.89 7.87
CA PRO A 66 -4.96 -11.07 7.30
C PRO A 66 -4.60 -9.60 7.48
N ILE A 67 -4.71 -8.77 6.45
CA ILE A 67 -4.17 -7.41 6.47
C ILE A 67 -4.71 -6.53 7.61
N ARG A 68 -5.90 -6.89 8.14
CA ARG A 68 -6.54 -6.24 9.29
C ARG A 68 -5.91 -6.58 10.65
N GLU A 69 -5.07 -7.62 10.71
CA GLU A 69 -4.43 -8.13 11.92
C GLU A 69 -2.92 -7.83 11.98
N VAL A 70 -2.40 -7.09 10.99
CA VAL A 70 -0.97 -6.74 10.82
C VAL A 70 -0.54 -5.61 11.74
#